data_AF-A0A653D7J2-F1
#
_entry.id   AF-A0A653D7J2-F1
#
_cell.length_a   1.000
_cell.length_b   1.000
_cell.length_c   1.000
_cell.angle_alpha   90.00
_cell.angle_beta   90.00
_cell.angle_gamma   90.00
#
_symmetry.space_group_name_H-M   'P 1'
#
loop_
_entity.id
_entity.type
_entity.pdbx_description
1 polymer ?
#
loop_
_entity_poly.entity_id
_entity_poly.type
_entity_poly.pdbx_seq_one_letter_code
_entity_poly.pdbx_strand_id
1 'polypeptide(L)'
;MSAASKKIEEGLEHMRNAEKSLKTSLLKWRPDYENAADEYNKAATCFRNAKSYEQCKDCLLKAVECFKYNKALFYAAKALDQAVLVSKEMGDLREVAQLAERAANMFQTQGNAESAAASLDKAAKVLEQQRPAEALRLFQHAAEISMIQDSTRQAAEYTSKVARLHVKLQQ
;
A
#
# COMPACT_ATOMS: atom_id res chain seq x y z
N MET A 1 0.92 18.32 -27.05
CA MET A 1 1.17 17.46 -25.87
C MET A 1 -0.10 16.72 -25.48
N SER A 2 -0.03 15.40 -25.30
CA SER A 2 -1.18 14.61 -24.83
C SER A 2 -1.49 14.92 -23.36
N ALA A 3 -2.73 14.70 -22.91
CA ALA A 3 -3.10 14.84 -21.51
C ALA A 3 -2.25 13.95 -20.59
N ALA A 4 -1.90 12.74 -21.04
CA ALA A 4 -1.01 11.83 -20.31
C ALA A 4 0.41 12.41 -20.17
N SER A 5 0.97 12.98 -21.25
CA SER A 5 2.31 13.60 -21.21
C SER A 5 2.36 14.77 -20.22
N LYS A 6 1.31 15.60 -20.15
CA LYS A 6 1.22 16.69 -19.17
C LYS A 6 1.21 16.16 -17.74
N LYS A 7 0.45 15.08 -17.47
CA LYS A 7 0.42 14.45 -16.14
C LYS A 7 1.74 13.80 -15.76
N ILE A 8 2.49 13.25 -16.71
CA ILE A 8 3.84 12.74 -16.45
C ILE A 8 4.77 13.90 -16.06
N GLU A 9 4.71 15.02 -16.77
CA GLU A 9 5.53 16.20 -16.47
C GLU A 9 5.22 16.80 -15.10
N GLU A 10 3.93 16.99 -14.77
CA GLU A 10 3.48 17.41 -13.43
C GLU A 10 3.98 16.42 -12.34
N GLY A 11 3.90 15.12 -12.60
CA GLY A 11 4.38 14.09 -11.67
C GLY A 11 5.90 14.18 -11.44
N LEU A 12 6.68 14.42 -12.49
CA LEU A 12 8.13 14.60 -12.40
C LEU A 12 8.49 15.89 -11.65
N GLU A 13 7.72 16.96 -11.80
CA GLU A 13 7.91 18.20 -11.05
C GLU A 13 7.71 17.98 -9.53
N HIS A 14 6.60 17.34 -9.15
CA HIS A 14 6.35 16.97 -7.76
C HIS A 14 7.44 16.06 -7.20
N MET A 15 7.92 15.09 -7.98
CA MET A 15 9.02 14.22 -7.57
C MET A 15 10.32 15.01 -7.30
N ARG A 16 10.65 15.99 -8.14
CA ARG A 16 11.82 16.87 -7.91
C ARG A 16 11.63 17.74 -6.68
N ASN A 17 10.43 18.23 -6.41
CA ASN A 17 10.13 19.04 -5.23
C ASN A 17 10.20 18.23 -3.94
N ALA A 18 9.77 16.96 -3.99
CA ALA A 18 9.97 16.01 -2.89
C ALA A 18 11.47 15.81 -2.61
N GLU A 19 12.27 15.55 -3.65
CA GLU A 19 13.73 15.37 -3.51
C GLU A 19 14.44 16.62 -2.98
N LYS A 20 14.03 17.81 -3.41
CA LYS A 20 14.53 19.08 -2.84
C LYS A 20 14.18 19.20 -1.37
N SER A 21 12.99 18.76 -0.96
CA SER A 21 12.53 18.79 0.44
C SER A 21 13.38 17.88 1.33
N LEU A 22 13.89 16.78 0.79
CA LEU A 22 14.78 15.87 1.50
C LEU A 22 16.23 16.36 1.61
N LYS A 23 16.66 17.28 0.74
CA LYS A 23 18.02 17.83 0.80
C LYS A 23 18.20 18.77 1.99
N THR A 24 19.29 18.56 2.72
CA THR A 24 19.79 19.50 3.73
C THR A 24 20.68 20.55 3.08
N SER A 25 20.70 21.75 3.64
CA SER A 25 21.51 22.89 3.19
C SER A 25 22.04 23.64 4.41
N LEU A 26 22.92 24.64 4.20
CA LEU A 26 23.50 25.47 5.28
C LEU A 26 22.42 26.14 6.17
N LEU A 27 21.22 26.37 5.63
CA LEU A 27 20.07 26.90 6.38
C LEU A 27 19.07 25.81 6.83
N LYS A 28 19.15 24.59 6.27
CA LYS A 28 18.20 23.50 6.54
C LYS A 28 18.96 22.26 7.01
N TRP A 29 19.03 22.12 8.32
CA TRP A 29 19.81 21.07 9.00
C TRP A 29 19.08 19.73 9.10
N ARG A 30 17.78 19.68 8.79
CA ARG A 30 16.97 18.45 8.79
C ARG A 30 16.14 18.32 7.52
N PRO A 31 16.08 17.14 6.91
CA PRO A 31 15.15 16.85 5.81
C PRO A 31 13.70 17.13 6.24
N ASP A 32 12.91 17.66 5.33
CA ASP A 32 11.46 17.84 5.54
C ASP A 32 10.73 16.63 4.94
N TYR A 33 10.56 15.62 5.79
CA TYR A 33 9.91 14.37 5.40
C TYR A 33 8.39 14.52 5.21
N GLU A 34 7.77 15.47 5.90
CA GLU A 34 6.35 15.73 5.77
C GLU A 34 6.02 16.28 4.38
N ASN A 35 6.68 17.38 4.00
CA ASN A 35 6.49 17.96 2.67
C ASN A 35 6.94 16.99 1.56
N ALA A 36 8.02 16.24 1.77
CA ALA A 36 8.46 15.24 0.80
C ALA A 36 7.42 14.14 0.59
N ALA A 37 6.78 13.63 1.65
CA ALA A 37 5.76 12.60 1.55
C ALA A 37 4.53 13.10 0.76
N ASP A 38 4.08 14.32 1.03
CA ASP A 38 2.96 14.94 0.32
C ASP A 38 3.25 15.15 -1.17
N GLU A 39 4.45 15.66 -1.50
CA GLU A 39 4.86 15.83 -2.89
C GLU A 39 4.99 14.47 -3.61
N TYR A 40 5.51 13.43 -2.97
CA TYR A 40 5.52 12.08 -3.56
C TYR A 40 4.10 11.52 -3.78
N ASN A 41 3.15 11.77 -2.88
CA ASN A 41 1.75 11.34 -3.08
C ASN A 41 1.06 12.08 -4.25
N LYS A 42 1.34 13.39 -4.39
CA LYS A 42 0.87 14.17 -5.56
C LYS A 42 1.47 13.61 -6.84
N ALA A 43 2.78 13.34 -6.85
CA ALA A 43 3.47 12.71 -7.97
C ALA A 43 2.84 11.35 -8.33
N ALA A 44 2.58 10.51 -7.33
CA ALA A 44 1.95 9.21 -7.53
C ALA A 44 0.56 9.33 -8.17
N THR A 45 -0.25 10.30 -7.74
CA THR A 45 -1.57 10.59 -8.34
C THR A 45 -1.44 10.99 -9.81
N CYS A 46 -0.49 11.87 -10.14
CA CYS A 46 -0.21 12.29 -11.51
C CYS A 46 0.21 11.11 -12.39
N PHE A 47 1.15 10.27 -11.93
CA PHE A 47 1.60 9.09 -12.65
C PHE A 47 0.48 8.05 -12.84
N ARG A 48 -0.36 7.84 -11.83
CA ARG A 48 -1.53 6.96 -11.94
C ARG A 48 -2.50 7.44 -13.02
N ASN A 49 -2.81 8.74 -13.05
CA ASN A 49 -3.69 9.33 -14.06
C ASN A 49 -3.10 9.24 -15.47
N ALA A 50 -1.78 9.25 -15.60
CA ALA A 50 -1.07 9.02 -16.85
C ALA A 50 -0.93 7.53 -17.22
N LYS A 51 -1.42 6.60 -16.37
CA LYS A 51 -1.21 5.14 -16.48
C LYS A 51 0.27 4.72 -16.43
N SER A 52 1.13 5.57 -15.90
CA SER A 52 2.54 5.24 -15.61
C SER A 52 2.63 4.58 -14.24
N TYR A 53 2.22 3.32 -14.18
CA TYR A 53 2.02 2.63 -12.90
C TYR A 53 3.33 2.31 -12.17
N GLU A 54 4.41 2.03 -12.89
CA GLU A 54 5.73 1.80 -12.29
C GLU A 54 6.21 3.04 -11.52
N GLN A 55 6.18 4.21 -12.16
CA GLN A 55 6.54 5.49 -11.53
C GLN A 55 5.59 5.84 -10.37
N CYS A 56 4.30 5.50 -10.50
CA CYS A 56 3.33 5.67 -9.43
C CYS A 56 3.70 4.85 -8.19
N LYS A 57 4.00 3.56 -8.39
CA LYS A 57 4.40 2.65 -7.31
C LYS A 57 5.67 3.12 -6.63
N ASP A 58 6.69 3.51 -7.39
CA ASP A 58 7.95 4.03 -6.85
C ASP A 58 7.74 5.27 -5.99
N CYS A 59 6.90 6.21 -6.45
CA CYS A 59 6.57 7.40 -5.67
C CYS A 59 5.83 7.06 -4.37
N LEU A 60 4.88 6.11 -4.41
CA LEU A 60 4.20 5.64 -3.20
C LEU A 60 5.19 5.01 -2.20
N LEU A 61 6.13 4.19 -2.67
CA LEU A 61 7.13 3.58 -1.79
C LEU A 61 8.09 4.63 -1.19
N LYS A 62 8.48 5.65 -1.95
CA LYS A 62 9.24 6.80 -1.42
C LYS A 62 8.43 7.57 -0.37
N ALA A 63 7.13 7.78 -0.60
CA ALA A 63 6.24 8.42 0.37
C ALA A 63 6.13 7.60 1.67
N VAL A 64 6.03 6.26 1.57
CA VAL A 64 6.01 5.34 2.73
C VAL A 64 7.25 5.54 3.60
N GLU A 65 8.44 5.62 3.00
CA GLU A 65 9.68 5.83 3.76
C GLU A 65 9.69 7.20 4.43
N CYS A 66 9.24 8.27 3.75
CA CYS A 66 9.12 9.59 4.34
C CYS A 66 8.14 9.61 5.53
N PHE A 67 6.98 8.97 5.40
CA PHE A 67 6.02 8.84 6.50
C PHE A 67 6.58 8.05 7.69
N LYS A 68 7.37 7.00 7.45
CA LYS A 68 8.04 6.25 8.52
C LYS A 68 9.01 7.14 9.30
N TYR A 69 9.83 7.94 8.60
CA TYR A 69 10.72 8.91 9.26
C TYR A 69 9.95 9.93 10.10
N ASN A 70 8.78 10.37 9.61
CA ASN A 70 7.90 11.29 10.34
C ASN A 70 6.99 10.58 11.38
N LYS A 71 7.17 9.28 11.63
CA LYS A 71 6.33 8.44 12.51
C LYS A 71 4.82 8.45 12.15
N ALA A 72 4.48 8.84 10.94
CA ALA A 72 3.13 8.92 10.40
C ALA A 72 2.68 7.54 9.85
N LEU A 73 2.69 6.51 10.69
CA LEU A 73 2.51 5.11 10.27
C LEU A 73 1.16 4.82 9.61
N PHE A 74 0.09 5.52 10.01
CA PHE A 74 -1.22 5.38 9.38
C PHE A 74 -1.18 5.78 7.89
N TYR A 75 -0.54 6.90 7.57
CA TYR A 75 -0.40 7.38 6.19
C TYR A 75 0.56 6.49 5.38
N ALA A 76 1.63 5.99 6.01
CA ALA A 76 2.51 4.98 5.41
C ALA A 76 1.73 3.72 5.00
N ALA A 77 0.88 3.20 5.89
CA ALA A 77 0.05 2.04 5.61
C ALA A 77 -0.96 2.30 4.48
N LYS A 78 -1.58 3.49 4.44
CA LYS A 78 -2.46 3.89 3.33
C LYS A 78 -1.73 3.99 1.98
N ALA A 79 -0.49 4.46 1.96
CA ALA A 79 0.31 4.50 0.74
C ALA A 79 0.69 3.09 0.24
N LEU A 80 0.98 2.15 1.15
CA LEU A 80 1.18 0.73 0.80
C LEU A 80 -0.10 0.10 0.21
N ASP A 81 -1.26 0.43 0.77
CA ASP A 81 -2.56 0.03 0.24
C ASP A 81 -2.80 0.51 -1.20
N GLN A 82 -2.36 1.73 -1.52
CA GLN A 82 -2.39 2.23 -2.90
C GLN A 82 -1.39 1.47 -3.78
N ALA A 83 -0.20 1.16 -3.27
CA ALA A 83 0.81 0.40 -4.02
C ALA A 83 0.33 -1.03 -4.37
N VAL A 84 -0.47 -1.67 -3.51
CA VAL A 84 -1.16 -2.94 -3.82
C VAL A 84 -2.09 -2.79 -5.03
N LEU A 85 -2.91 -1.73 -5.05
CA LEU A 85 -3.83 -1.49 -6.16
C LEU A 85 -3.08 -1.18 -7.46
N VAL A 86 -2.02 -0.40 -7.40
CA VAL A 86 -1.18 -0.09 -8.57
C VAL A 86 -0.48 -1.35 -9.08
N SER A 87 0.01 -2.22 -8.18
CA SER A 87 0.61 -3.51 -8.55
C SER A 87 -0.37 -4.43 -9.28
N LYS A 88 -1.66 -4.40 -8.91
CA LYS A 88 -2.74 -5.07 -9.67
C LYS A 88 -2.87 -4.50 -11.08
N GLU A 89 -2.92 -3.17 -11.23
CA GLU A 89 -3.05 -2.51 -12.55
C GLU A 89 -1.84 -2.79 -13.47
N MET A 90 -0.66 -3.00 -12.89
CA MET A 90 0.55 -3.40 -13.62
C MET A 90 0.54 -4.88 -14.04
N GLY A 91 -0.30 -5.71 -13.42
CA GLY A 91 -0.20 -7.16 -13.49
C GLY A 91 1.00 -7.75 -12.75
N ASP A 92 1.77 -6.94 -12.01
CA ASP A 92 2.90 -7.41 -11.20
C ASP A 92 2.45 -7.73 -9.78
N LEU A 93 2.08 -8.98 -9.57
CA LEU A 93 1.57 -9.44 -8.29
C LEU A 93 2.65 -9.90 -7.31
N ARG A 94 3.95 -9.80 -7.68
CA ARG A 94 5.07 -10.38 -6.90
C ARG A 94 5.16 -9.87 -5.46
N GLU A 95 4.91 -8.57 -5.27
CA GLU A 95 5.12 -7.92 -3.98
C GLU A 95 3.80 -7.65 -3.23
N VAL A 96 2.64 -8.00 -3.80
CA VAL A 96 1.33 -7.62 -3.25
C VAL A 96 1.14 -8.14 -1.83
N ALA A 97 1.47 -9.40 -1.57
CA ALA A 97 1.37 -9.97 -0.22
C ALA A 97 2.28 -9.25 0.78
N GLN A 98 3.54 -8.99 0.40
CA GLN A 98 4.49 -8.29 1.26
C GLN A 98 4.07 -6.85 1.56
N LEU A 99 3.53 -6.13 0.58
CA LEU A 99 3.04 -4.76 0.77
C LEU A 99 1.85 -4.73 1.75
N ALA A 100 0.93 -5.69 1.62
CA ALA A 100 -0.23 -5.82 2.49
C ALA A 100 0.14 -6.16 3.93
N GLU A 101 1.06 -7.11 4.13
CA GLU A 101 1.59 -7.48 5.44
C GLU A 101 2.26 -6.29 6.14
N ARG A 102 3.06 -5.52 5.39
CA ARG A 102 3.66 -4.27 5.91
C ARG A 102 2.60 -3.26 6.32
N ALA A 103 1.55 -3.07 5.52
CA ALA A 103 0.45 -2.16 5.85
C ALA A 103 -0.31 -2.62 7.10
N ALA A 104 -0.62 -3.91 7.19
CA ALA A 104 -1.31 -4.51 8.32
C ALA A 104 -0.52 -4.33 9.62
N ASN A 105 0.79 -4.59 9.60
CA ASN A 105 1.66 -4.40 10.77
C ASN A 105 1.70 -2.92 11.23
N MET A 106 1.75 -1.98 10.29
CA MET A 106 1.69 -0.55 10.62
C MET A 106 0.36 -0.15 11.25
N PHE A 107 -0.76 -0.65 10.71
CA PHE A 107 -2.09 -0.40 11.29
C PHE A 107 -2.26 -1.03 12.67
N GLN A 108 -1.81 -2.27 12.87
CA GLN A 108 -1.82 -2.94 14.19
C GLN A 108 -0.99 -2.20 15.23
N THR A 109 0.19 -1.70 14.84
CA THR A 109 1.05 -0.88 15.73
C THR A 109 0.35 0.41 16.19
N GLN A 110 -0.57 0.92 15.38
CA GLN A 110 -1.41 2.09 15.69
C GLN A 110 -2.73 1.70 16.38
N GLY A 111 -2.92 0.44 16.76
CA GLY A 111 -4.15 -0.07 17.37
C GLY A 111 -5.35 -0.17 16.41
N ASN A 112 -5.13 -0.05 15.10
CA ASN A 112 -6.19 -0.08 14.09
C ASN A 112 -6.28 -1.47 13.43
N ALA A 113 -6.74 -2.44 14.20
CA ALA A 113 -6.87 -3.82 13.72
C ALA A 113 -7.88 -3.98 12.57
N GLU A 114 -8.95 -3.18 12.53
CA GLU A 114 -9.92 -3.20 11.43
C GLU A 114 -9.26 -2.82 10.09
N SER A 115 -8.47 -1.75 10.07
CA SER A 115 -7.73 -1.36 8.85
C SER A 115 -6.68 -2.39 8.47
N ALA A 116 -6.04 -3.04 9.45
CA ALA A 116 -5.08 -4.10 9.18
C ALA A 116 -5.73 -5.30 8.47
N ALA A 117 -6.85 -5.80 9.00
CA ALA A 117 -7.60 -6.88 8.37
C ALA A 117 -8.13 -6.49 6.98
N ALA A 118 -8.61 -5.24 6.83
CA ALA A 118 -9.08 -4.74 5.54
C ALA A 118 -7.96 -4.63 4.47
N SER A 119 -6.74 -4.26 4.86
CA SER A 119 -5.58 -4.26 3.96
C SER A 119 -5.23 -5.67 3.47
N LEU A 120 -5.23 -6.65 4.38
CA LEU A 120 -4.99 -8.06 4.04
C LEU A 120 -6.09 -8.61 3.13
N ASP A 121 -7.37 -8.35 3.44
CA ASP A 121 -8.52 -8.76 2.60
C ASP A 121 -8.43 -8.20 1.18
N LYS A 122 -8.08 -6.92 1.06
CA LYS A 122 -7.91 -6.26 -0.23
C LYS A 122 -6.83 -6.94 -1.07
N ALA A 123 -5.66 -7.21 -0.50
CA ALA A 123 -4.57 -7.87 -1.20
C ALA A 123 -4.88 -9.34 -1.52
N ALA A 124 -5.54 -10.05 -0.61
CA ALA A 124 -6.00 -11.42 -0.85
C ALA A 124 -6.95 -11.49 -2.05
N LYS A 125 -7.90 -10.56 -2.18
CA LYS A 125 -8.79 -10.46 -3.35
C LYS A 125 -8.04 -10.17 -4.66
N VAL A 126 -6.93 -9.42 -4.61
CA VAL A 126 -6.07 -9.19 -5.78
C VAL A 126 -5.37 -10.48 -6.20
N LEU A 127 -4.94 -11.29 -5.23
CA LEU A 127 -4.16 -12.50 -5.45
C LEU A 127 -5.02 -13.74 -5.71
N GLU A 128 -6.29 -13.77 -5.32
CA GLU A 128 -7.14 -14.96 -5.27
C GLU A 128 -7.14 -15.78 -6.59
N GLN A 129 -7.15 -15.09 -7.74
CA GLN A 129 -7.22 -15.75 -9.04
C GLN A 129 -5.88 -16.32 -9.52
N GLN A 130 -4.78 -15.58 -9.33
CA GLN A 130 -3.48 -15.93 -9.92
C GLN A 130 -2.54 -16.60 -8.92
N ARG A 131 -2.71 -16.32 -7.63
CA ARG A 131 -1.86 -16.79 -6.52
C ARG A 131 -2.71 -17.18 -5.30
N PRO A 132 -3.60 -18.18 -5.45
CA PRO A 132 -4.54 -18.57 -4.41
C PRO A 132 -3.87 -18.99 -3.09
N ALA A 133 -2.67 -19.57 -3.13
CA ALA A 133 -1.92 -19.93 -1.91
C ALA A 133 -1.49 -18.70 -1.09
N GLU A 134 -1.05 -17.62 -1.74
CA GLU A 134 -0.72 -16.37 -1.05
C GLU A 134 -1.99 -15.67 -0.53
N ALA A 135 -3.06 -15.65 -1.32
CA ALA A 135 -4.35 -15.11 -0.90
C ALA A 135 -4.93 -15.84 0.33
N LEU A 136 -4.77 -17.16 0.38
CA LEU A 136 -5.20 -17.98 1.52
C LEU A 136 -4.50 -17.53 2.81
N ARG A 137 -3.17 -17.36 2.77
CA ARG A 137 -2.38 -16.91 3.92
C ARG A 137 -2.82 -15.53 4.42
N LEU A 138 -3.08 -14.60 3.49
CA LEU A 138 -3.56 -13.26 3.84
C LEU A 138 -4.96 -13.30 4.49
N PHE A 139 -5.88 -14.14 3.99
CA PHE A 139 -7.19 -14.32 4.63
C PHE A 139 -7.09 -14.99 6.00
N GLN A 140 -6.17 -15.93 6.20
CA GLN A 140 -5.92 -16.54 7.51
C GLN A 140 -5.43 -15.49 8.51
N HIS A 141 -4.44 -14.67 8.12
CA HIS A 141 -3.94 -13.61 8.97
C HIS A 141 -5.02 -12.55 9.26
N ALA A 142 -5.86 -12.20 8.29
CA ALA A 142 -7.02 -11.32 8.54
C ALA A 142 -8.01 -11.92 9.54
N ALA A 143 -8.27 -13.24 9.46
CA ALA A 143 -9.13 -13.93 10.43
C ALA A 143 -8.53 -13.90 11.84
N GLU A 144 -7.23 -14.16 11.98
CA GLU A 144 -6.52 -14.13 13.26
C GLU A 144 -6.61 -12.75 13.92
N ILE A 145 -6.37 -11.67 13.16
CA ILE A 145 -6.51 -10.30 13.67
C ILE A 145 -7.95 -10.04 14.16
N SER A 146 -8.96 -10.42 13.37
CA SER A 146 -10.36 -10.23 13.75
C SER A 146 -10.78 -11.06 14.96
N MET A 147 -10.21 -12.26 15.15
CA MET A 147 -10.45 -13.10 16.32
C MET A 147 -9.87 -12.48 17.59
N ILE A 148 -8.64 -11.95 17.53
CA ILE A 148 -7.99 -11.30 18.68
C ILE A 148 -8.76 -10.07 19.16
N GLN A 149 -9.49 -9.39 18.26
CA GLN A 149 -10.30 -8.21 18.58
C GLN A 149 -11.75 -8.54 18.97
N ASP A 150 -12.05 -9.81 19.26
CA ASP A 150 -13.41 -10.30 19.57
C ASP A 150 -14.48 -9.94 18.53
N SER A 151 -14.06 -9.66 17.28
CA SER A 151 -14.95 -9.34 16.18
C SER A 151 -15.44 -10.63 15.50
N THR A 152 -16.30 -11.36 16.21
CA THR A 152 -16.74 -12.72 15.81
C THR A 152 -17.34 -12.75 14.41
N ARG A 153 -18.04 -11.68 14.00
CA ARG A 153 -18.63 -11.56 12.66
C ARG A 153 -17.58 -11.49 11.56
N GLN A 154 -16.56 -10.65 11.72
CA GLN A 154 -15.49 -10.50 10.73
C GLN A 154 -14.63 -11.76 10.66
N ALA A 155 -14.31 -12.34 11.82
CA ALA A 155 -13.60 -13.61 11.90
C ALA A 155 -14.33 -14.72 11.14
N ALA A 156 -15.64 -14.87 11.35
CA ALA A 156 -16.44 -15.87 10.64
C ALA A 156 -16.45 -15.66 9.11
N GLU A 157 -16.48 -14.41 8.65
CA GLU A 157 -16.41 -14.08 7.23
C GLU A 157 -15.06 -14.49 6.62
N TYR A 158 -13.94 -14.16 7.27
CA TYR A 158 -12.61 -14.53 6.80
C TYR A 158 -12.38 -16.03 6.85
N THR A 159 -12.77 -16.71 7.92
CA THR A 159 -12.71 -18.17 8.01
C THR A 159 -13.50 -18.85 6.89
N SER A 160 -14.66 -18.29 6.53
CA SER A 160 -15.45 -18.79 5.39
C SER A 160 -14.72 -18.60 4.05
N LYS A 161 -14.00 -17.47 3.86
CA LYS A 161 -13.17 -17.23 2.67
C LYS A 161 -12.00 -18.23 2.61
N VAL A 162 -11.32 -18.45 3.73
CA VAL A 162 -10.23 -19.43 3.88
C VAL A 162 -10.72 -20.83 3.51
N ALA A 163 -11.83 -21.29 4.07
CA ALA A 163 -12.38 -22.61 3.79
C ALA A 163 -12.68 -22.82 2.30
N ARG A 164 -13.35 -21.85 1.66
CA ARG A 164 -13.65 -21.93 0.22
C ARG A 164 -12.39 -22.00 -0.65
N LEU A 165 -11.39 -21.18 -0.33
CA LEU A 165 -10.16 -21.12 -1.11
C LEU A 165 -9.29 -22.36 -0.90
N HIS A 166 -9.26 -22.90 0.32
CA HIS A 166 -8.56 -24.14 0.64
C HIS A 166 -9.13 -25.33 -0.14
N VAL A 167 -10.46 -25.46 -0.21
CA VAL A 167 -11.10 -26.53 -1.01
C VAL A 167 -10.73 -26.42 -2.48
N LYS A 168 -10.71 -25.21 -3.06
CA LYS A 168 -10.29 -24.99 -4.45
C LYS A 168 -8.83 -25.37 -4.70
N LEU A 169 -7.95 -25.24 -3.71
CA LEU A 169 -6.53 -25.58 -3.81
C LEU A 169 -6.25 -27.09 -3.69
N GLN A 170 -7.19 -27.86 -3.15
CA GLN A 170 -7.09 -29.31 -2.98
C GLN A 170 -7.73 -30.11 -4.12
N GLN A 171 -8.39 -29.44 -5.08
CA GLN A 171 -8.95 -30.03 -6.29
C GLN A 171 -7.96 -29.91 -7.44
#